data_AF-X1HDC9-F1
#
_entry.id   AF-X1HDC9-F1
#
_cell.length_a   1.000
_cell.length_b   1.000
_cell.length_c   1.000
_cell.angle_alpha   90.00
_cell.angle_beta   90.00
_cell.angle_gamma   90.00
#
_symmetry.space_group_name_H-M   'P 1'
#
loop_
_entity.id
_entity.type
_entity.pdbx_description
1 polymer ?
#
loop_
_entity_poly.entity_id
_entity_poly.type
_entity_poly.pdbx_seq_one_letter_code
_entity_poly.pdbx_strand_id
1 'polypeptide(L)'
;MKRFTNLITARTLLIVVSGLLIGFLSSCSKKPQEAKEIEIGAILPLTGDNAVYGVAIKNGIELGVEEISENGGIRGKKITVIFEDDRAEPSQTISAYKKLTQVNRVPLILGGVFSASSLAIAPLAQRDKVVFLSPTSSSIDLT
;
A
#
# COMPACT_ATOMS: atom_id res chain seq x y z
N MET A 1 3.89 67.14 -15.56
CA MET A 1 3.30 66.24 -14.54
C MET A 1 3.06 64.81 -15.08
N LYS A 2 2.37 64.60 -16.22
CA LYS A 2 2.05 63.25 -16.76
C LYS A 2 3.27 62.33 -17.05
N ARG A 3 4.43 62.88 -17.45
CA ARG A 3 5.65 62.09 -17.71
C ARG A 3 6.28 61.46 -16.46
N PHE A 4 6.11 62.09 -15.28
CA PHE A 4 6.66 61.60 -14.02
C PHE A 4 5.82 60.45 -13.45
N THR A 5 4.49 60.55 -13.60
CA THR A 5 3.54 59.51 -13.18
C THR A 5 3.74 58.20 -13.95
N ASN A 6 3.96 58.30 -15.28
CA ASN A 6 4.19 57.12 -16.13
C ASN A 6 5.47 56.35 -15.79
N LEU A 7 6.51 57.05 -15.32
CA LEU A 7 7.79 56.46 -14.94
C LEU A 7 7.72 55.70 -13.60
N ILE A 8 6.86 56.16 -12.69
CA ILE A 8 6.60 55.49 -11.41
C ILE A 8 5.77 54.23 -11.64
N THR A 9 4.68 54.30 -12.42
CA THR A 9 3.86 53.12 -12.77
C THR A 9 4.64 52.05 -13.54
N ALA A 10 5.58 52.44 -14.43
CA ALA A 10 6.41 51.49 -15.16
C ALA A 10 7.36 50.70 -14.23
N ARG A 11 7.89 51.34 -13.18
CA ARG A 11 8.75 50.68 -12.18
C ARG A 11 7.97 49.75 -11.26
N THR A 12 6.77 50.15 -10.83
CA THR A 12 5.90 49.29 -10.01
C THR A 12 5.45 48.05 -10.79
N LEU A 13 5.14 48.20 -12.08
CA LEU A 13 4.79 47.07 -12.96
C LEU A 13 5.95 46.07 -13.12
N LEU A 14 7.19 46.56 -13.23
CA LEU A 14 8.38 45.73 -13.43
C LEU A 14 8.72 44.90 -12.18
N ILE A 15 8.50 45.46 -10.98
CA ILE A 15 8.68 44.76 -9.71
C ILE A 15 7.64 43.65 -9.52
N VAL A 16 6.38 43.89 -9.92
CA VAL A 16 5.30 42.90 -9.83
C VAL A 16 5.52 41.74 -10.81
N VAL A 17 5.98 42.02 -12.04
CA VAL A 17 6.29 40.97 -13.03
C VAL A 17 7.50 40.13 -12.61
N SER A 18 8.54 40.76 -12.02
CA SER A 18 9.69 40.03 -11.47
C SER A 18 9.30 39.16 -10.26
N GLY A 19 8.39 39.64 -9.40
CA GLY A 19 7.87 38.85 -8.27
C GLY A 19 7.05 37.63 -8.72
N LEU A 20 6.29 37.78 -9.82
CA LEU A 20 5.47 36.71 -10.39
C LEU A 20 6.32 35.61 -11.06
N LEU A 21 7.44 35.98 -11.70
CA LEU A 21 8.37 35.00 -12.30
C LEU A 21 9.10 34.15 -11.25
N ILE A 22 9.45 34.72 -10.09
CA ILE A 22 10.12 34.00 -9.00
C ILE A 22 9.14 33.03 -8.31
N GLY A 23 7.85 33.39 -8.24
CA GLY A 23 6.78 32.53 -7.74
C GLY A 23 6.52 31.29 -8.60
N PHE A 24 6.69 31.40 -9.92
CA PHE A 24 6.44 30.31 -10.87
C PHE A 24 7.55 29.26 -10.89
N LEU A 25 8.81 29.66 -10.67
CA LEU A 25 9.96 28.75 -10.68
C LEU A 25 10.07 27.88 -9.42
N SER A 26 9.43 28.28 -8.31
CA SER A 26 9.45 27.51 -7.06
C SER A 26 8.45 26.34 -7.03
N SER A 27 7.60 26.18 -8.04
CA SER A 27 6.54 25.17 -8.07
C SER A 27 6.96 23.81 -8.64
N CYS A 28 8.14 23.71 -9.28
CA CYS A 28 8.51 22.52 -10.08
C CYS A 28 9.48 21.53 -9.41
N SER A 29 9.81 21.71 -8.13
CA SER A 29 10.84 20.90 -7.44
C SER A 29 10.29 19.93 -6.38
N LYS A 30 9.05 19.46 -6.49
CA LYS A 30 8.61 18.30 -5.71
C LYS A 30 9.31 17.05 -6.24
N LYS A 31 10.48 16.73 -5.69
CA LYS A 31 11.06 15.39 -5.81
C LYS A 31 9.98 14.39 -5.38
N PRO A 32 9.70 13.32 -6.15
CA PRO A 32 8.79 12.28 -5.71
C PRO A 32 9.26 11.79 -4.35
N GLN A 33 8.42 11.92 -3.34
CA GLN A 33 8.70 11.38 -2.01
C GLN A 33 8.74 9.86 -2.20
N GLU A 34 9.95 9.29 -2.19
CA GLU A 34 10.13 7.86 -2.32
C GLU A 34 9.33 7.19 -1.20
N ALA A 35 8.38 6.32 -1.56
CA ALA A 35 7.50 5.67 -0.58
C ALA A 35 8.38 4.95 0.44
N LYS A 36 8.28 5.38 1.70
CA LYS A 36 9.12 4.90 2.81
C LYS A 36 8.77 3.47 3.24
N GLU A 37 7.59 3.00 2.84
CA GLU A 37 7.00 1.74 3.29
C GLU A 37 6.43 0.96 2.10
N ILE A 38 6.46 -0.36 2.21
CA ILE A 38 5.87 -1.33 1.30
C ILE A 38 4.73 -2.00 2.07
N GLU A 39 3.49 -1.63 1.72
CA GLU A 39 2.30 -2.25 2.29
C GLU A 39 1.97 -3.56 1.58
N ILE A 40 1.79 -4.63 2.34
CA ILE A 40 1.29 -5.93 1.88
C ILE A 40 0.05 -6.32 2.68
N GLY A 41 -0.79 -7.19 2.11
CA GLY A 41 -1.98 -7.71 2.80
C GLY A 41 -1.73 -9.10 3.39
N ALA A 42 -2.50 -9.44 4.43
CA ALA A 42 -2.61 -10.80 4.95
C ALA A 42 -4.06 -11.12 5.29
N ILE A 43 -4.57 -12.26 4.82
CA ILE A 43 -5.92 -12.74 5.13
C ILE A 43 -5.81 -14.02 5.97
N LEU A 44 -6.17 -13.92 7.24
CA LEU A 44 -5.98 -14.97 8.24
C LEU A 44 -7.25 -15.15 9.09
N PRO A 45 -7.52 -16.35 9.63
CA PRO A 45 -8.57 -16.53 10.63
C PRO A 45 -8.08 -16.01 11.97
N LEU A 46 -8.43 -14.78 12.33
CA LEU A 46 -7.97 -14.12 13.56
C LEU A 46 -9.01 -14.21 14.68
N THR A 47 -10.27 -14.46 14.34
CA THR A 47 -11.34 -14.75 15.31
C THR A 47 -12.10 -16.03 14.96
N GLY A 48 -12.90 -16.53 15.91
CA GLY A 48 -13.63 -17.78 15.79
C GLY A 48 -12.81 -19.02 16.17
N ASP A 49 -13.36 -20.20 15.90
CA ASP A 49 -12.82 -21.47 16.40
C ASP A 49 -11.44 -21.83 15.84
N ASN A 50 -11.13 -21.32 14.64
CA ASN A 50 -9.86 -21.54 13.95
C ASN A 50 -8.82 -20.44 14.21
N ALA A 51 -9.08 -19.51 15.14
CA ALA A 51 -8.21 -18.36 15.41
C ALA A 51 -6.78 -18.74 15.78
N VAL A 52 -6.59 -19.88 16.43
CA VAL A 52 -5.27 -20.38 16.86
C VAL A 52 -4.29 -20.48 15.68
N TYR A 53 -4.76 -20.87 14.49
CA TYR A 53 -3.92 -20.97 13.31
C TYR A 53 -3.53 -19.58 12.76
N GLY A 54 -4.50 -18.67 12.64
CA GLY A 54 -4.22 -17.34 12.11
C GLY A 54 -3.37 -16.49 13.05
N VAL A 55 -3.55 -16.63 14.36
CA VAL A 55 -2.67 -15.98 15.36
C VAL A 55 -1.24 -16.49 15.24
N ALA A 56 -1.04 -17.81 15.15
CA ALA A 56 0.30 -18.37 14.99
C ALA A 56 0.99 -17.87 13.70
N ILE A 57 0.26 -17.84 12.58
CA ILE A 57 0.78 -17.34 11.30
C ILE A 57 1.05 -15.83 11.37
N LYS A 58 0.16 -15.05 11.97
CA LYS A 58 0.34 -13.60 12.17
C LYS A 58 1.62 -13.31 12.93
N ASN A 59 1.86 -14.01 14.04
CA ASN A 59 3.08 -13.86 14.83
C ASN A 59 4.33 -14.19 14.01
N GLY A 60 4.29 -15.23 13.17
CA GLY A 60 5.39 -15.58 12.27
C GLY A 60 5.65 -14.51 11.19
N ILE A 61 4.59 -13.94 10.62
CA ILE A 61 4.71 -12.82 9.67
C ILE A 61 5.33 -11.59 10.35
N GLU A 62 4.86 -11.24 11.55
CA GLU A 62 5.38 -10.10 12.30
C GLU A 62 6.85 -10.28 12.64
N LEU A 63 7.26 -11.48 13.07
CA LEU A 63 8.66 -11.80 13.34
C LEU A 63 9.54 -11.65 12.07
N GLY A 64 9.07 -12.15 10.92
CA GLY A 64 9.80 -12.00 9.66
C GLY A 64 9.90 -10.54 9.20
N VAL A 65 8.85 -9.75 9.41
CA VAL A 65 8.86 -8.30 9.11
C VAL A 65 9.82 -7.55 10.04
N GLU A 66 9.85 -7.91 11.32
CA GLU A 66 10.79 -7.37 12.30
C GLU A 66 12.23 -7.64 11.88
N GLU A 67 12.58 -8.90 11.58
CA GLU A 67 13.91 -9.29 11.11
C GLU A 67 14.32 -8.53 9.82
N ILE A 68 13.41 -8.39 8.86
CA ILE A 68 13.68 -7.61 7.63
C ILE A 68 13.92 -6.13 7.97
N SER A 69 13.13 -5.57 8.89
CA SER A 69 13.26 -4.17 9.30
C SER A 69 14.57 -3.92 10.05
N GLU A 70 14.99 -4.82 10.94
CA GLU A 70 16.27 -4.74 11.66
C GLU A 70 17.47 -4.81 10.71
N ASN A 71 17.33 -5.56 9.61
CA ASN A 71 18.34 -5.67 8.56
C ASN A 71 18.30 -4.52 7.51
N GLY A 72 17.63 -3.40 7.83
CA GLY A 72 17.61 -2.20 6.99
C GLY A 72 16.50 -2.16 5.93
N GLY A 73 15.58 -3.12 5.96
CA GLY A 73 14.41 -3.17 5.08
C GLY A 73 14.72 -3.61 3.64
N ILE A 74 13.69 -3.65 2.80
CA ILE A 74 13.85 -3.99 1.38
C ILE A 74 14.20 -2.73 0.61
N ARG A 75 15.44 -2.65 0.12
CA ARG A 75 15.95 -1.48 -0.62
C ARG A 75 15.77 -0.17 0.18
N GLY A 76 15.94 -0.25 1.51
CA GLY A 76 15.77 0.88 2.43
C GLY A 76 14.32 1.21 2.81
N LYS A 77 13.35 0.40 2.39
CA LYS A 77 11.92 0.58 2.72
C LYS A 77 11.48 -0.43 3.78
N LYS A 78 10.66 0.02 4.73
CA LYS A 78 10.05 -0.87 5.73
C LYS A 78 8.87 -1.63 5.11
N ILE A 79 8.59 -2.82 5.60
CA ILE A 79 7.38 -3.57 5.24
C ILE A 79 6.33 -3.28 6.31
N THR A 80 5.10 -3.03 5.89
CA THR A 80 3.92 -2.97 6.76
C THR A 80 2.88 -3.96 6.27
N VAL A 81 2.19 -4.62 7.20
CA VAL A 81 1.22 -5.67 6.88
C VAL A 81 -0.17 -5.24 7.33
N ILE A 82 -1.12 -5.29 6.41
CA ILE A 82 -2.54 -5.05 6.67
C ILE A 82 -3.22 -6.40 6.84
N PHE A 83 -3.61 -6.70 8.07
CA PHE A 83 -4.28 -7.95 8.42
C PHE A 83 -5.80 -7.82 8.30
N GLU A 84 -6.42 -8.75 7.61
CA GLU A 84 -7.87 -8.93 7.57
C GLU A 84 -8.24 -10.29 8.15
N ASP A 85 -9.30 -10.29 8.97
CA ASP A 85 -9.87 -11.49 9.55
C ASP A 85 -10.89 -12.11 8.60
N ASP A 86 -10.69 -13.37 8.22
CA ASP A 86 -11.66 -14.11 7.41
C ASP A 86 -12.44 -15.17 8.19
N ARG A 87 -12.14 -15.37 9.48
CA ARG A 87 -12.80 -16.38 10.34
C ARG A 87 -12.81 -17.79 9.74
N ALA A 88 -11.92 -18.10 8.81
CA ALA A 88 -11.91 -19.33 8.01
C ALA A 88 -13.14 -19.55 7.12
N GLU A 89 -13.83 -18.46 6.74
CA GLU A 89 -15.05 -18.48 5.94
C GLU A 89 -14.79 -17.94 4.52
N PRO A 90 -15.01 -18.72 3.44
CA PRO A 90 -14.70 -18.29 2.07
C PRO A 90 -15.36 -16.96 1.65
N SER A 91 -16.59 -16.71 2.13
CA SER A 91 -17.31 -15.46 1.84
C SER A 91 -16.65 -14.23 2.48
N GLN A 92 -16.09 -14.40 3.67
CA GLN A 92 -15.31 -13.36 4.35
C GLN A 92 -13.93 -13.22 3.73
N THR A 93 -13.29 -14.32 3.32
CA THR A 93 -12.01 -14.28 2.58
C THR A 93 -12.14 -13.44 1.30
N ILE A 94 -13.23 -13.60 0.52
CA ILE A 94 -13.48 -12.77 -0.67
C ILE A 94 -13.67 -11.29 -0.30
N SER A 95 -14.36 -11.01 0.81
CA SER A 95 -14.61 -9.63 1.26
C SER A 95 -13.31 -8.95 1.72
N ALA A 96 -12.49 -9.64 2.50
CA ALA A 96 -11.15 -9.24 2.91
C ALA A 96 -10.24 -9.00 1.69
N TYR A 97 -10.26 -9.93 0.73
CA TYR A 97 -9.51 -9.82 -0.52
C TYR A 97 -9.88 -8.56 -1.30
N LYS A 98 -11.18 -8.28 -1.48
CA LYS A 98 -11.65 -7.07 -2.15
C LYS A 98 -11.21 -5.79 -1.43
N LYS A 99 -11.25 -5.78 -0.09
CA LYS A 99 -10.79 -4.63 0.69
C LYS A 99 -9.28 -4.38 0.46
N LEU A 100 -8.46 -5.42 0.61
CA LEU A 100 -7.01 -5.33 0.41
C LEU A 100 -6.64 -4.89 -1.01
N THR A 101 -7.35 -5.38 -2.03
CA THR A 101 -7.03 -5.08 -3.44
C THR A 101 -7.64 -3.78 -3.96
N GLN A 102 -8.87 -3.44 -3.55
CA GLN A 102 -9.60 -2.30 -4.12
C GLN A 102 -9.44 -1.04 -3.28
N VAL A 103 -9.38 -1.18 -1.95
CA VAL A 103 -9.25 -0.05 -1.01
C VAL A 103 -7.77 0.18 -0.71
N ASN A 104 -7.09 -0.83 -0.17
CA ASN A 104 -5.69 -0.70 0.22
C ASN A 104 -4.73 -0.76 -0.98
N ARG A 105 -5.16 -1.40 -2.09
CA ARG A 105 -4.37 -1.58 -3.32
C ARG A 105 -3.01 -2.22 -3.07
N VAL A 106 -2.97 -3.21 -2.17
CA VAL A 106 -1.74 -3.95 -1.90
C VAL A 106 -1.33 -4.79 -3.12
N PRO A 107 -0.04 -4.85 -3.46
CA PRO A 107 0.43 -5.63 -4.61
C PRO A 107 0.54 -7.13 -4.32
N LEU A 108 0.57 -7.50 -3.04
CA LEU A 108 0.78 -8.86 -2.56
C LEU A 108 -0.14 -9.14 -1.37
N ILE A 109 -0.70 -10.35 -1.34
CA ILE A 109 -1.51 -10.87 -0.25
C ILE A 109 -0.94 -12.22 0.22
N LEU A 110 -0.67 -12.33 1.51
CA LEU A 110 -0.35 -13.58 2.20
C LEU A 110 -1.64 -14.21 2.75
N GLY A 111 -1.70 -15.54 2.82
CA GLY A 111 -2.73 -16.24 3.59
C GLY A 111 -3.57 -17.22 2.79
N GLY A 112 -4.90 -17.20 2.97
CA GLY A 112 -5.73 -18.31 2.50
C GLY A 112 -5.41 -19.59 3.27
N VAL A 113 -5.49 -19.49 4.61
CA VAL A 113 -4.97 -20.50 5.53
C VAL A 113 -5.57 -21.88 5.28
N PHE A 114 -6.85 -21.92 4.95
CA PHE A 114 -7.57 -23.13 4.56
C PHE A 114 -7.75 -23.20 3.04
N SER A 115 -7.78 -24.41 2.51
CA SER A 115 -7.92 -24.64 1.06
C SER A 115 -9.17 -24.01 0.46
N ALA A 116 -10.29 -24.03 1.17
CA ALA A 116 -11.52 -23.38 0.70
C ALA A 116 -11.36 -21.86 0.56
N SER A 117 -10.67 -21.20 1.51
CA SER A 117 -10.34 -19.78 1.43
C SER A 117 -9.43 -19.48 0.23
N SER A 118 -8.37 -20.28 0.04
CA SER A 118 -7.44 -20.10 -1.08
C SER A 118 -8.12 -20.29 -2.44
N LEU A 119 -8.91 -21.35 -2.61
CA LEU A 119 -9.67 -21.62 -3.84
C LEU A 119 -10.65 -20.50 -4.18
N ALA A 120 -11.24 -19.85 -3.17
CA ALA A 120 -12.18 -18.75 -3.36
C ALA A 120 -11.53 -17.48 -3.96
N ILE A 121 -10.24 -17.24 -3.67
CA ILE A 121 -9.57 -15.99 -4.06
C ILE A 121 -8.47 -16.16 -5.12
N ALA A 122 -7.92 -17.36 -5.31
CA ALA A 122 -6.91 -17.63 -6.33
C ALA A 122 -7.29 -17.16 -7.76
N PRO A 123 -8.49 -17.47 -8.29
CA PRO A 123 -8.87 -16.96 -9.62
C PRO A 123 -9.07 -15.44 -9.65
N LEU A 124 -9.43 -14.83 -8.52
CA LEU A 124 -9.53 -13.37 -8.40
C LEU A 124 -8.14 -12.74 -8.44
N ALA A 125 -7.21 -13.27 -7.65
CA ALA A 125 -5.80 -12.86 -7.62
C ALA A 125 -5.15 -12.93 -9.00
N GLN A 126 -5.37 -14.04 -9.72
CA GLN A 126 -4.88 -14.22 -11.07
C GLN A 126 -5.43 -13.16 -12.04
N ARG A 127 -6.75 -12.92 -12.02
CA ARG A 127 -7.39 -11.93 -12.89
C ARG A 127 -6.93 -10.51 -12.58
N ASP A 128 -6.82 -10.19 -11.29
CA ASP A 128 -6.52 -8.85 -10.79
C ASP A 128 -5.00 -8.58 -10.78
N LYS A 129 -4.19 -9.58 -11.16
CA LYS A 129 -2.71 -9.54 -11.21
C LYS A 129 -2.08 -9.17 -9.86
N VAL A 130 -2.68 -9.69 -8.79
CA VAL A 130 -2.18 -9.54 -7.41
C VAL A 130 -1.43 -10.81 -7.04
N VAL A 131 -0.22 -10.66 -6.51
CA VAL A 131 0.55 -11.82 -6.03
C VAL A 131 -0.17 -12.39 -4.81
N PHE A 132 -0.62 -13.63 -4.90
CA PHE A 132 -1.22 -14.35 -3.79
C PHE A 132 -0.30 -15.50 -3.38
N LEU A 133 0.11 -15.53 -2.12
CA LEU A 133 0.98 -16.56 -1.55
C LEU A 133 0.30 -17.22 -0.36
N SER A 134 -0.01 -18.51 -0.49
CA SER A 134 -0.51 -19.32 0.62
C SER A 134 0.61 -20.13 1.25
N PRO A 135 0.89 -19.95 2.56
CA PRO A 135 1.92 -20.74 3.25
C PRO A 135 1.41 -22.10 3.75
N THR A 136 0.10 -22.39 3.66
CA THR A 136 -0.49 -23.58 4.33
C THR A 136 -1.49 -24.36 3.48
N SER A 137 -2.02 -23.80 2.40
CA SER A 137 -2.99 -24.54 1.57
C SER A 137 -2.33 -25.72 0.85
N SER A 138 -2.99 -26.87 0.89
CA SER A 138 -2.51 -28.14 0.34
C SER A 138 -3.41 -28.72 -0.75
N SER A 139 -4.33 -27.92 -1.30
CA SER A 139 -5.18 -28.35 -2.41
C SER A 139 -4.35 -28.59 -3.66
N ILE A 140 -4.57 -29.72 -4.34
CA ILE A 140 -3.91 -30.04 -5.61
C ILE A 140 -4.26 -29.03 -6.72
N ASP A 141 -5.45 -28.44 -6.64
CA ASP A 141 -5.91 -27.46 -7.64
C ASP A 141 -5.16 -26.11 -7.55
N LEU A 142 -4.28 -25.93 -6.56
CA LEU A 142 -3.51 -24.71 -6.31
C LEU A 142 -1.99 -24.86 -6.51
N THR A 143 -1.52 -26.03 -6.95
CA THR A 143 -0.11 -26.38 -7.20
C THR A 143 0.13 -26.72 -8.65
#